data_AF-A0A947BS73-F1
#
_entry.id   AF-A0A947BS73-F1
#
_cell.length_a   1.000
_cell.length_b   1.000
_cell.length_c   1.000
_cell.angle_alpha   90.00
_cell.angle_beta   90.00
_cell.angle_gamma   90.00
#
_symmetry.space_group_name_H-M   'P 1'
#
loop_
_entity.id
_entity.type
_entity.pdbx_description
1 polymer ?
#
loop_
_entity_poly.entity_id
_entity_poly.type
_entity_poly.pdbx_seq_one_letter_code
_entity_poly.pdbx_strand_id
1 'polypeptide(L)'
;MKTFFANRKVKLATWEIGCFLWICFAGGLLHFAYELSEYWTPMALIAAVNESVWEHIKMYFWPGLAFALVQWTYSRDYSNNYWLGKAAALALTPVVIIISYESYMAYAAAAEVKPSLSTMLLIMFGGVGLGQFVSFLILSAPPMSAKALRVAPAAFATLLFMFGTFTYFPPKLPLFENYACYTYTGEYGILEDYEPYRIFAKVDENGVKQEGLGVNYCETFKSKFLATATESEV
;
A
#
# COMPACT_ATOMS: atom_id res chain seq x y z
N MET A 1 -19.39 11.95 -34.19
CA MET A 1 -18.98 12.63 -32.93
C MET A 1 -19.33 11.82 -31.67
N LYS A 2 -20.60 11.42 -31.43
CA LYS A 2 -21.00 10.60 -30.25
C LYS A 2 -20.25 9.25 -30.11
N THR A 3 -20.07 8.51 -31.21
CA THR A 3 -19.33 7.24 -31.25
C THR A 3 -17.84 7.38 -30.92
N PHE A 4 -17.20 8.48 -31.35
CA PHE A 4 -15.81 8.78 -31.02
C PHE A 4 -15.60 9.03 -29.52
N PHE A 5 -16.51 9.80 -28.90
CA PHE A 5 -16.47 10.05 -27.45
C PHE A 5 -16.79 8.79 -26.62
N ALA A 6 -17.73 7.96 -27.08
CA ALA A 6 -18.03 6.66 -26.45
C ALA A 6 -16.79 5.75 -26.46
N ASN A 7 -16.09 5.64 -27.60
CA ASN A 7 -14.87 4.85 -27.70
C ASN A 7 -13.73 5.38 -26.81
N ARG A 8 -13.62 6.69 -26.60
CA ARG A 8 -12.64 7.28 -25.68
C ARG A 8 -12.93 6.88 -24.23
N LYS A 9 -14.18 7.00 -23.78
CA LYS A 9 -14.56 6.63 -22.41
C LYS A 9 -14.35 5.13 -22.13
N VAL A 10 -14.67 4.27 -23.09
CA VAL A 10 -14.40 2.83 -22.98
C VAL A 10 -12.91 2.58 -22.81
N LYS A 11 -12.05 3.18 -23.65
CA LYS A 11 -10.59 3.04 -23.52
C LYS A 11 -10.07 3.53 -22.16
N LEU A 12 -10.54 4.69 -21.68
CA LEU A 12 -10.15 5.21 -20.37
C LEU A 12 -10.59 4.26 -19.25
N ALA A 13 -11.82 3.74 -19.29
CA ALA A 13 -12.29 2.76 -18.32
C ALA A 13 -11.44 1.48 -18.33
N THR A 14 -11.08 0.96 -19.51
CA THR A 14 -10.17 -0.20 -19.63
C THR A 14 -8.82 0.06 -18.97
N TRP A 15 -8.25 1.25 -19.16
CA TRP A 15 -7.00 1.63 -18.51
C TRP A 15 -7.13 1.71 -16.98
N GLU A 16 -8.21 2.30 -16.46
CA GLU A 16 -8.42 2.38 -15.00
C GLU A 16 -8.66 1.00 -14.38
N ILE A 17 -9.35 0.08 -15.08
CA ILE A 17 -9.50 -1.32 -14.65
C ILE A 17 -8.14 -2.02 -14.65
N GLY A 18 -7.34 -1.85 -15.70
CA GLY A 18 -5.99 -2.39 -15.77
C GLY A 18 -5.09 -1.87 -14.65
N CYS A 19 -5.19 -0.58 -14.33
CA CYS A 19 -4.46 0.06 -13.24
C CYS A 19 -4.86 -0.54 -11.89
N PHE A 20 -6.17 -0.72 -11.65
CA PHE A 20 -6.68 -1.36 -10.43
C PHE A 20 -6.09 -2.77 -10.25
N LEU A 21 -6.18 -3.61 -11.29
CA LEU A 21 -5.65 -4.98 -11.25
C LEU A 21 -4.14 -4.99 -11.02
N TRP A 22 -3.41 -4.10 -11.70
CA TRP A 22 -1.97 -3.95 -11.55
C TRP A 22 -1.56 -3.55 -10.13
N ILE A 23 -2.19 -2.52 -9.56
CA ILE A 23 -1.88 -2.05 -8.20
C ILE A 23 -2.13 -3.17 -7.18
N CYS A 24 -3.24 -3.90 -7.31
CA CYS A 24 -3.54 -4.98 -6.37
C CYS A 24 -2.53 -6.13 -6.48
N PHE A 25 -2.15 -6.51 -7.70
CA PHE A 25 -1.18 -7.58 -7.93
C PHE A 25 0.24 -7.16 -7.50
N ALA A 26 0.75 -6.05 -8.04
CA ALA A 26 2.09 -5.57 -7.76
C ALA A 26 2.25 -5.14 -6.30
N GLY A 27 1.23 -4.50 -5.70
CA GLY A 27 1.22 -4.17 -4.27
C GLY A 27 1.29 -5.41 -3.39
N GLY A 28 0.53 -6.46 -3.74
CA GLY A 28 0.63 -7.76 -3.05
C GLY A 28 2.01 -8.39 -3.14
N LEU A 29 2.72 -8.24 -4.27
CA LEU A 29 4.12 -8.67 -4.38
C LEU A 29 5.06 -7.81 -3.53
N LEU A 30 4.86 -6.49 -3.54
CA LEU A 30 5.66 -5.54 -2.76
C LEU A 30 5.50 -5.69 -1.26
N HIS A 31 4.40 -6.28 -0.79
CA HIS A 31 4.24 -6.68 0.61
C HIS A 31 5.35 -7.63 1.08
N PHE A 32 5.75 -8.58 0.21
CA PHE A 32 6.75 -9.60 0.53
C PHE A 32 8.15 -9.27 0.02
N ALA A 33 8.27 -8.30 -0.88
CA ALA A 33 9.49 -8.03 -1.62
C ALA A 33 10.67 -7.63 -0.72
N TYR A 34 10.42 -6.96 0.41
CA TYR A 34 11.50 -6.54 1.30
C TYR A 34 12.18 -7.75 1.95
N GLU A 35 11.41 -8.66 2.54
CA GLU A 35 11.92 -9.91 3.11
C GLU A 35 12.55 -10.80 2.04
N LEU A 36 11.89 -10.99 0.89
CA LEU A 36 12.40 -11.82 -0.22
C LEU A 36 13.69 -11.27 -0.85
N SER A 37 14.00 -9.99 -0.60
CA SER A 37 15.26 -9.36 -0.99
C SER A 37 16.34 -9.45 0.10
N GLU A 38 16.13 -10.26 1.15
CA GLU A 38 16.97 -10.31 2.35
C GLU A 38 17.16 -8.91 2.97
N TYR A 39 16.05 -8.17 3.06
CA TYR A 39 15.96 -6.83 3.64
C TYR A 39 16.87 -5.78 2.98
N TRP A 40 17.17 -5.96 1.69
CA TRP A 40 18.00 -5.04 0.91
C TRP A 40 17.48 -3.59 0.98
N THR A 41 18.23 -2.69 1.62
CA THR A 41 17.78 -1.33 1.99
C THR A 41 17.15 -0.52 0.85
N PRO A 42 17.63 -0.56 -0.42
CA PRO A 42 16.96 0.12 -1.52
C PRO A 42 15.52 -0.35 -1.79
N MET A 43 15.19 -1.62 -1.50
CA MET A 43 13.83 -2.15 -1.63
C MET A 43 12.85 -1.47 -0.65
N ALA A 44 13.35 -0.91 0.46
CA ALA A 44 12.56 -0.14 1.43
C ALA A 44 11.87 1.09 0.82
N LEU A 45 12.36 1.61 -0.31
CA LEU A 45 11.69 2.72 -0.98
C LEU A 45 10.28 2.33 -1.43
N ILE A 46 10.11 1.11 -1.91
CA ILE A 46 8.87 0.68 -2.60
C ILE A 46 8.09 -0.41 -1.88
N ALA A 47 8.78 -1.33 -1.20
CA ALA A 47 8.18 -2.45 -0.49
C ALA A 47 7.73 -2.06 0.92
N ALA A 48 6.81 -2.84 1.48
CA ALA A 48 6.50 -2.73 2.90
C ALA A 48 7.71 -3.23 3.72
N VAL A 49 8.26 -2.38 4.59
CA VAL A 49 9.36 -2.79 5.47
C VAL A 49 8.88 -3.34 6.80
N ASN A 50 7.63 -3.09 7.18
CA ASN A 50 7.03 -3.60 8.40
C ASN A 50 5.50 -3.68 8.24
N GLU A 51 4.79 -4.11 9.29
CA GLU A 51 3.33 -4.33 9.24
C GLU A 51 2.50 -3.06 9.54
N SER A 52 3.10 -1.87 9.53
CA SER A 52 2.37 -0.62 9.76
C SER A 52 1.40 -0.29 8.62
N VAL A 53 0.37 0.48 8.94
CA VAL A 53 -0.61 0.97 7.95
C VAL A 53 0.09 1.80 6.87
N TRP A 54 1.09 2.59 7.26
CA TRP A 54 1.89 3.42 6.35
C TRP A 54 2.58 2.59 5.25
N GLU A 55 3.25 1.52 5.65
CA GLU A 55 3.98 0.65 4.72
C GLU A 55 3.04 -0.05 3.73
N HIS A 56 1.85 -0.45 4.20
CA HIS A 56 0.80 -1.01 3.36
C HIS A 56 0.25 -0.02 2.32
N ILE A 57 0.02 1.24 2.68
CA ILE A 57 -0.48 2.21 1.69
C ILE A 57 0.62 2.68 0.72
N LYS A 58 1.88 2.71 1.16
CA LYS A 58 3.04 3.05 0.31
C LYS A 58 3.20 2.05 -0.83
N MET A 59 3.08 0.75 -0.55
CA MET A 59 3.28 -0.27 -1.59
C MET A 59 2.24 -0.22 -2.72
N TYR A 60 1.12 0.49 -2.54
CA TYR A 60 0.14 0.75 -3.62
C TYR A 60 0.47 2.00 -4.44
N PHE A 61 1.13 2.99 -3.83
CA PHE A 61 1.48 4.25 -4.49
C PHE A 61 2.46 4.03 -5.65
N TRP A 62 3.55 3.28 -5.44
CA TRP A 62 4.60 3.11 -6.45
C TRP A 62 4.12 2.38 -7.71
N PRO A 63 3.41 1.22 -7.62
CA PRO A 63 2.81 0.60 -8.80
C PRO A 63 1.81 1.51 -9.51
N GLY A 64 1.02 2.27 -8.76
CA GLY A 64 0.04 3.20 -9.31
C GLY A 64 0.69 4.37 -10.06
N LEU A 65 1.76 4.93 -9.52
CA LEU A 65 2.56 5.97 -10.19
C LEU A 65 3.22 5.43 -11.45
N ALA A 66 3.83 4.25 -11.39
CA ALA A 66 4.43 3.59 -12.55
C ALA A 66 3.40 3.36 -13.66
N PHE A 67 2.22 2.85 -13.31
CA PHE A 67 1.13 2.64 -14.26
C PHE A 67 0.62 3.95 -14.87
N ALA A 68 0.51 5.02 -14.07
CA ALA A 68 0.14 6.35 -14.57
C ALA A 68 1.17 6.88 -15.58
N LEU A 69 2.47 6.69 -15.35
CA LEU A 69 3.52 7.06 -16.31
C LEU A 69 3.39 6.27 -17.63
N VAL A 70 3.12 4.97 -17.55
CA VAL A 70 2.92 4.13 -18.74
C VAL A 70 1.66 4.54 -19.49
N GLN A 71 0.52 4.64 -18.82
CA GLN A 71 -0.76 4.99 -19.43
C GLN A 71 -0.72 6.39 -20.09
N TRP A 72 0.07 7.33 -19.54
CA TRP A 72 0.27 8.64 -20.16
C TRP A 72 0.77 8.54 -21.60
N THR A 73 1.68 7.59 -21.90
CA THR A 73 2.22 7.42 -23.26
C THR A 73 1.15 7.01 -24.29
N TYR A 74 0.04 6.42 -23.85
CA TYR A 74 -1.05 5.95 -24.71
C TYR A 74 -2.31 6.82 -24.69
N SER A 75 -2.50 7.64 -23.65
CA SER A 75 -3.77 8.34 -23.40
C SER A 75 -3.64 9.85 -23.15
N ARG A 76 -2.44 10.42 -23.26
CA ARG A 76 -2.20 11.86 -23.08
C ARG A 76 -3.10 12.78 -23.91
N ASP A 77 -3.44 12.36 -25.13
CA ASP A 77 -4.25 13.16 -26.05
C ASP A 77 -5.76 13.01 -25.80
N TYR A 78 -6.15 12.20 -24.80
CA TYR A 78 -7.56 11.90 -24.51
C TYR A 78 -8.17 12.87 -23.50
N SER A 79 -7.37 13.44 -22.59
CA SER A 79 -7.85 14.38 -21.58
C SER A 79 -6.73 15.28 -21.07
N ASN A 80 -6.94 16.60 -21.03
CA ASN A 80 -6.02 17.53 -20.36
C ASN A 80 -6.09 17.40 -18.83
N ASN A 81 -7.11 16.71 -18.30
CA ASN A 81 -7.29 16.45 -16.87
C ASN A 81 -6.44 15.26 -16.39
N TYR A 82 -5.59 14.67 -17.25
CA TYR A 82 -4.91 13.41 -16.98
C TYR A 82 -4.19 13.35 -15.63
N TRP A 83 -3.23 14.26 -15.45
CA TRP A 83 -2.42 14.29 -14.25
C TRP A 83 -3.22 14.67 -13.01
N LEU A 84 -4.30 15.44 -13.15
CA LEU A 84 -5.21 15.73 -12.05
C LEU A 84 -5.98 14.47 -11.62
N GLY A 85 -6.50 13.69 -12.58
CA GLY A 85 -7.18 12.42 -12.29
C GLY A 85 -6.26 11.42 -11.59
N LYS A 86 -5.02 11.27 -12.07
CA LYS A 86 -4.03 10.38 -11.45
C LYS A 86 -3.56 10.86 -10.08
N ALA A 87 -3.31 12.16 -9.90
CA ALA A 87 -3.00 12.72 -8.59
C ALA A 87 -4.14 12.48 -7.59
N ALA A 88 -5.40 12.70 -8.01
CA ALA A 88 -6.57 12.47 -7.17
C ALA A 88 -6.71 10.99 -6.77
N ALA A 89 -6.51 10.05 -7.70
CA ALA A 89 -6.55 8.62 -7.38
C ALA A 89 -5.48 8.21 -6.36
N LEU A 90 -4.22 8.65 -6.59
CA LEU A 90 -3.09 8.31 -5.73
C LEU A 90 -3.17 8.97 -4.35
N ALA A 91 -3.81 10.13 -4.25
CA ALA A 91 -4.07 10.79 -2.96
C ALA A 91 -5.29 10.19 -2.23
N LEU A 92 -6.35 9.83 -2.96
CA LEU A 92 -7.58 9.32 -2.36
C LEU A 92 -7.44 7.89 -1.85
N THR A 93 -6.71 7.05 -2.57
CA THR A 93 -6.47 5.64 -2.19
C THR A 93 -5.98 5.49 -0.74
N PRO A 94 -4.87 6.13 -0.30
CA PRO A 94 -4.40 6.00 1.08
C PRO A 94 -5.40 6.57 2.09
N VAL A 95 -6.06 7.69 1.80
CA VAL A 95 -7.06 8.29 2.71
C VAL A 95 -8.22 7.34 2.97
N VAL A 96 -8.76 6.72 1.92
CA VAL A 96 -9.87 5.78 2.02
C VAL A 96 -9.46 4.52 2.77
N ILE A 97 -8.26 3.99 2.48
CA ILE A 97 -7.74 2.80 3.16
C ILE A 97 -7.53 3.08 4.65
N ILE A 98 -6.87 4.18 5.01
CA ILE A 98 -6.63 4.55 6.42
C ILE A 98 -7.96 4.65 7.17
N ILE A 99 -8.91 5.46 6.67
CA ILE A 99 -10.18 5.67 7.37
C ILE A 99 -10.94 4.34 7.54
N SER A 100 -10.99 3.52 6.48
CA SER A 100 -11.72 2.25 6.51
C SER A 100 -11.05 1.21 7.40
N TYR A 101 -9.72 1.12 7.37
CA TYR A 101 -8.93 0.20 8.18
C TYR A 101 -9.02 0.55 9.65
N GLU A 102 -8.78 1.80 10.03
CA GLU A 102 -8.85 2.24 11.42
C GLU A 102 -10.26 2.07 11.99
N SER A 103 -11.29 2.39 11.19
CA SER A 103 -12.69 2.14 11.57
C SER A 103 -12.97 0.66 11.79
N TYR A 104 -12.43 -0.20 10.92
CA TYR A 104 -12.59 -1.65 11.02
C TYR A 104 -11.87 -2.22 12.24
N MET A 105 -10.64 -1.78 12.51
CA MET A 105 -9.86 -2.21 13.67
C MET A 105 -10.51 -1.75 14.98
N ALA A 106 -11.00 -0.51 15.04
CA ALA A 106 -11.75 -0.02 16.19
C ALA A 106 -13.04 -0.82 16.44
N TYR A 107 -13.78 -1.13 15.38
CA TYR A 107 -14.95 -2.02 15.47
C TYR A 107 -14.54 -3.42 15.96
N ALA A 108 -13.50 -4.01 15.39
CA ALA A 108 -13.07 -5.36 15.73
C ALA A 108 -12.65 -5.46 17.20
N ALA A 109 -11.94 -4.45 17.70
CA ALA A 109 -11.57 -4.34 19.10
C ALA A 109 -12.80 -4.19 20.01
N ALA A 110 -13.72 -3.28 19.68
CA ALA A 110 -14.92 -3.03 20.48
C ALA A 110 -15.89 -4.23 20.51
N ALA A 111 -15.94 -5.01 19.44
CA ALA A 111 -16.77 -6.20 19.32
C ALA A 111 -16.04 -7.50 19.75
N GLU A 112 -14.78 -7.41 20.19
CA GLU A 112 -13.93 -8.54 20.58
C GLU A 112 -13.82 -9.63 19.50
N VAL A 113 -13.82 -9.23 18.22
CA VAL A 113 -13.70 -10.15 17.08
C VAL A 113 -12.29 -10.10 16.49
N LYS A 114 -11.76 -11.28 16.15
CA LYS A 114 -10.47 -11.39 15.45
C LYS A 114 -10.57 -10.70 14.08
N PRO A 115 -9.66 -9.76 13.74
CA PRO A 115 -9.64 -9.17 12.41
C PRO A 115 -9.47 -10.23 11.32
N SER A 116 -10.15 -10.02 10.20
CA SER A 116 -10.20 -10.92 9.06
C SER A 116 -9.37 -10.36 7.91
N LEU A 117 -8.45 -11.20 7.41
CA LEU A 117 -7.69 -10.89 6.20
C LEU A 117 -8.60 -10.56 5.02
N SER A 118 -9.73 -11.26 4.87
CA SER A 118 -10.70 -11.00 3.81
C SER A 118 -11.24 -9.57 3.87
N THR A 119 -11.55 -9.07 5.07
CA THR A 119 -12.01 -7.69 5.25
C THR A 119 -10.91 -6.68 4.96
N MET A 120 -9.68 -6.95 5.38
CA MET A 120 -8.52 -6.08 5.08
C MET A 120 -8.26 -6.00 3.56
N LEU A 121 -8.36 -7.13 2.85
CA LEU A 121 -8.26 -7.15 1.38
C LEU A 121 -9.42 -6.41 0.71
N LEU A 122 -10.65 -6.51 1.23
CA LEU A 122 -11.79 -5.74 0.72
C LEU A 122 -11.58 -4.23 0.91
N ILE A 123 -11.01 -3.81 2.04
CA ILE A 123 -10.64 -2.41 2.28
C ILE A 123 -9.60 -1.94 1.27
N MET A 124 -8.55 -2.74 1.02
CA MET A 124 -7.56 -2.47 -0.03
C MET A 124 -8.23 -2.33 -1.40
N PHE A 125 -9.01 -3.33 -1.83
CA PHE A 125 -9.68 -3.31 -3.14
C PHE A 125 -10.64 -2.11 -3.25
N GLY A 126 -11.38 -1.81 -2.18
CA GLY A 126 -12.29 -0.67 -2.13
C GLY A 126 -11.57 0.67 -2.27
N GLY A 127 -10.46 0.86 -1.56
CA GLY A 127 -9.66 2.08 -1.62
C GLY A 127 -9.02 2.31 -2.99
N VAL A 128 -8.34 1.29 -3.54
CA VAL A 128 -7.73 1.36 -4.88
C VAL A 128 -8.82 1.54 -5.95
N GLY A 129 -9.92 0.79 -5.85
CA GLY A 129 -11.04 0.86 -6.78
C GLY A 129 -11.73 2.22 -6.79
N LEU A 130 -11.98 2.81 -5.62
CA LEU A 130 -12.56 4.16 -5.52
C LEU A 130 -11.60 5.22 -6.07
N GLY A 131 -10.30 5.09 -5.81
CA GLY A 131 -9.27 5.94 -6.43
C GLY A 131 -9.33 5.90 -7.96
N GLN A 132 -9.31 4.70 -8.56
CA GLN A 132 -9.40 4.53 -10.01
C GLN A 132 -10.74 5.01 -10.59
N PHE A 133 -11.83 4.83 -9.85
CA PHE A 133 -13.14 5.34 -10.25
C PHE A 133 -13.16 6.88 -10.28
N VAL A 134 -12.61 7.56 -9.28
CA VAL A 134 -12.48 9.02 -9.27
C VAL A 134 -11.58 9.52 -10.40
N SER A 135 -10.47 8.83 -10.66
CA SER A 135 -9.63 9.12 -11.84
C SER A 135 -10.44 9.00 -13.13
N PHE A 136 -11.18 7.91 -13.33
CA PHE A 136 -12.05 7.73 -14.50
C PHE A 136 -13.04 8.90 -14.67
N LEU A 137 -13.68 9.36 -13.59
CA LEU A 137 -14.62 10.48 -13.61
C LEU A 137 -13.93 11.78 -14.06
N ILE A 138 -12.76 12.09 -13.50
CA ILE A 138 -11.98 13.29 -13.84
C ILE A 138 -11.47 13.24 -15.28
N LEU A 139 -10.97 12.09 -15.73
CA LEU A 139 -10.49 11.86 -17.09
C LEU A 139 -11.61 12.00 -18.13
N SER A 140 -12.82 11.59 -17.77
CA SER A 140 -14.02 11.61 -18.61
C SER A 140 -14.78 12.94 -18.58
N ALA A 141 -14.40 13.86 -17.69
CA ALA A 141 -15.02 15.18 -17.56
C ALA A 141 -14.58 16.12 -18.69
N PRO A 142 -15.34 17.21 -18.95
CA PRO A 142 -14.90 18.28 -19.83
C PRO A 142 -13.54 18.85 -19.40
N PRO A 143 -12.79 19.46 -20.33
CA PRO A 143 -11.51 20.09 -20.01
C PRO A 143 -11.62 21.10 -18.87
N MET A 144 -10.80 20.93 -17.83
CA MET A 144 -10.76 21.84 -16.69
C MET A 144 -9.83 23.02 -16.95
N SER A 145 -10.03 24.10 -16.17
CA SER A 145 -9.21 25.30 -16.26
C SER A 145 -7.75 25.04 -15.85
N ALA A 146 -6.80 25.77 -16.46
CA ALA A 146 -5.38 25.65 -16.13
C ALA A 146 -5.09 25.90 -14.64
N LYS A 147 -5.88 26.73 -13.95
CA LYS A 147 -5.75 26.97 -12.50
C LYS A 147 -6.03 25.70 -11.69
N ALA A 148 -7.08 24.97 -12.04
CA ALA A 148 -7.42 23.70 -11.37
C ALA A 148 -6.32 22.65 -11.57
N LEU A 149 -5.73 22.60 -12.77
CA LEU A 149 -4.69 21.62 -13.11
C LEU A 149 -3.36 21.87 -12.37
N ARG A 150 -3.09 23.09 -11.88
CA ARG A 150 -1.88 23.43 -11.09
C ARG A 150 -1.80 22.73 -9.75
N VAL A 151 -2.91 22.14 -9.27
CA VAL A 151 -2.92 21.35 -8.02
C VAL A 151 -2.20 20.01 -8.21
N ALA A 152 -2.22 19.44 -9.41
CA ALA A 152 -1.67 18.10 -9.64
C ALA A 152 -0.15 18.00 -9.35
N PRO A 153 0.72 18.91 -9.83
CA PRO A 153 2.14 18.87 -9.47
C PRO A 153 2.40 18.96 -7.97
N ALA A 154 1.66 19.80 -7.24
CA ALA A 154 1.80 19.93 -5.78
C ALA A 154 1.40 18.64 -5.06
N ALA A 155 0.31 18.00 -5.50
CA ALA A 155 -0.12 16.70 -4.99
C ALA A 155 0.95 15.62 -5.23
N PHE A 156 1.48 15.50 -6.45
CA PHE A 156 2.57 14.56 -6.74
C PHE A 156 3.82 14.83 -5.93
N ALA A 157 4.26 16.09 -5.81
CA ALA A 157 5.42 16.46 -5.00
C ALA A 157 5.22 16.06 -3.53
N THR A 158 4.02 16.29 -2.99
CA THR A 158 3.67 15.91 -1.62
C THR A 158 3.70 14.39 -1.44
N LEU A 159 3.05 13.64 -2.33
CA LEU A 159 3.00 12.17 -2.26
C LEU A 159 4.39 11.55 -2.42
N LEU A 160 5.20 12.03 -3.39
CA LEU A 160 6.57 11.59 -3.59
C LEU A 160 7.46 11.88 -2.38
N PHE A 161 7.32 13.07 -1.79
CA PHE A 161 8.03 13.40 -0.56
C PHE A 161 7.64 12.46 0.57
N MET A 162 6.34 12.30 0.85
CA MET A 162 5.90 11.46 1.96
C MET A 162 6.29 9.99 1.75
N PHE A 163 5.90 9.37 0.64
CA PHE A 163 6.18 7.96 0.35
C PHE A 163 7.64 7.67 0.06
N GLY A 164 8.44 8.67 -0.31
CA GLY A 164 9.88 8.54 -0.50
C GLY A 164 10.70 8.74 0.78
N THR A 165 10.14 9.29 1.86
CA THR A 165 10.93 9.67 3.06
C THR A 165 10.46 9.06 4.37
N PHE A 166 9.14 8.89 4.57
CA PHE A 166 8.63 8.51 5.91
C PHE A 166 8.93 7.07 6.32
N THR A 167 9.34 6.20 5.40
CA THR A 167 9.89 4.88 5.79
C THR A 167 11.26 5.01 6.45
N TYR A 168 12.07 5.99 6.04
CA TYR A 168 13.40 6.24 6.57
C TYR A 168 13.38 7.17 7.79
N PHE A 169 12.42 8.10 7.82
CA PHE A 169 12.22 9.06 8.90
C PHE A 169 10.77 9.01 9.38
N PRO A 170 10.33 7.89 9.98
CA PRO A 170 8.93 7.70 10.36
C PRO A 170 8.53 8.65 11.50
N PRO A 171 7.43 9.39 11.35
CA PRO A 171 6.77 10.03 12.49
C PRO A 171 6.40 8.99 13.54
N LYS A 172 6.63 9.29 14.83
CA LYS A 172 6.25 8.41 15.95
C LYS A 172 4.75 8.52 16.26
N LEU A 173 3.94 8.03 15.33
CA LEU A 173 2.48 7.98 15.40
C LEU A 173 2.00 6.56 15.06
N PRO A 174 0.82 6.12 15.56
CA PRO A 174 0.33 4.76 15.34
C PRO A 174 0.26 4.31 13.87
N LEU A 175 0.06 5.26 12.94
CA LEU A 175 0.03 4.99 11.49
C LEU A 175 1.34 4.38 10.96
N PHE A 176 2.48 4.71 11.59
CA PHE A 176 3.83 4.31 11.16
C PHE A 176 4.45 3.22 12.03
N GLU A 177 3.77 2.87 13.12
CA GLU A 177 4.27 1.89 14.08
C GLU A 177 4.07 0.48 13.53
N ASN A 178 5.09 -0.36 13.67
CA ASN A 178 5.00 -1.76 13.31
C ASN A 178 3.88 -2.43 14.10
N TYR A 179 2.94 -3.03 13.38
CA TYR A 179 1.73 -3.62 13.95
C TYR A 179 1.69 -5.14 13.74
N ALA A 180 2.69 -5.81 14.32
CA ALA A 180 2.83 -7.25 14.20
C ALA A 180 1.75 -7.97 15.01
N CYS A 181 0.94 -8.79 14.33
CA CYS A 181 0.01 -9.73 14.97
C CYS A 181 -0.99 -9.10 15.94
N TYR A 182 -1.52 -7.95 15.50
CA TYR A 182 -2.51 -7.16 16.21
C TYR A 182 -1.97 -6.52 17.49
N THR A 183 -0.66 -6.28 17.55
CA THR A 183 0.01 -5.60 18.65
C THR A 183 1.00 -4.59 18.09
N TYR A 184 1.00 -3.40 18.66
CA TYR A 184 1.98 -2.36 18.37
C TYR A 184 3.31 -2.71 19.06
N THR A 185 4.42 -2.73 18.31
CA THR A 185 5.71 -3.22 18.83
C THR A 185 6.61 -2.13 19.39
N GLY A 186 6.25 -0.84 19.22
CA GLY A 186 7.11 0.30 19.54
C GLY A 186 8.17 0.61 18.49
N GLU A 187 8.23 -0.17 17.40
CA GLU A 187 9.23 -0.01 16.34
C GLU A 187 8.65 0.71 15.12
N TYR A 188 9.49 1.43 14.37
CA TYR A 188 9.06 2.30 13.28
C TYR A 188 10.02 2.21 12.10
N GLY A 189 9.49 2.33 10.88
CA GLY A 189 10.30 2.33 9.65
C GLY A 189 11.09 1.03 9.48
N ILE A 190 12.35 1.13 9.05
CA ILE A 190 13.25 -0.02 8.90
C ILE A 190 13.68 -0.51 10.29
N LEU A 191 13.31 -1.74 10.62
CA LEU A 191 13.61 -2.40 11.91
C LEU A 191 15.09 -2.77 12.04
N GLU A 192 15.58 -2.83 13.28
CA GLU A 192 16.96 -3.24 13.59
C GLU A 192 17.15 -4.76 13.46
N ASP A 193 16.12 -5.54 13.81
CA ASP A 193 16.10 -7.00 13.70
C ASP A 193 14.78 -7.48 13.10
N TYR A 194 14.88 -8.25 12.02
CA TYR A 194 13.74 -8.83 11.32
C TYR A 194 13.53 -10.31 11.59
N GLU A 195 14.47 -10.99 12.26
CA GLU A 195 14.32 -12.43 12.52
C GLU A 195 13.06 -12.80 13.32
N PRO A 196 12.55 -11.98 14.25
CA PRO A 196 11.29 -12.25 14.90
C PRO A 196 10.09 -12.25 13.95
N TYR A 197 10.17 -11.54 12.83
CA TYR A 197 9.05 -11.28 11.91
C TYR A 197 9.12 -12.08 10.61
N ARG A 198 10.25 -12.76 10.34
CA ARG A 198 10.51 -13.46 9.08
C ARG A 198 9.46 -14.54 8.79
N ILE A 199 8.73 -14.41 7.68
CA ILE A 199 7.64 -15.32 7.29
C ILE A 199 8.20 -16.52 6.50
N PHE A 200 9.11 -16.27 5.57
CA PHE A 200 9.69 -17.24 4.65
C PHE A 200 10.91 -17.93 5.25
N ALA A 201 11.11 -19.18 4.85
CA ALA A 201 12.32 -19.91 5.22
C ALA A 201 13.55 -19.30 4.52
N LYS A 202 14.68 -19.25 5.23
CA LYS A 202 15.98 -18.87 4.67
C LYS A 202 16.93 -20.06 4.67
N VAL A 203 17.93 -20.01 3.79
CA VAL A 203 19.04 -20.96 3.80
C VAL A 203 20.28 -20.18 4.23
N ASP A 204 20.94 -20.64 5.29
CA ASP A 204 22.16 -19.97 5.76
C ASP A 204 23.38 -20.31 4.90
N GLU A 205 24.52 -19.67 5.21
CA GLU A 205 25.78 -19.84 4.49
C GLU A 205 26.29 -21.29 4.46
N ASN A 206 25.83 -22.13 5.40
CA ASN A 206 26.17 -23.54 5.49
C ASN A 206 25.18 -24.45 4.76
N GLY A 207 24.18 -23.88 4.08
CA GLY A 207 23.13 -24.63 3.39
C GLY A 207 22.04 -25.16 4.31
N VAL A 208 21.99 -24.73 5.57
CA VAL A 208 20.96 -25.19 6.53
C VAL A 208 19.71 -24.34 6.36
N LYS A 209 18.58 -25.02 6.16
CA LYS A 209 17.26 -24.37 6.07
C LYS A 209 16.79 -23.97 7.47
N GLN A 210 16.50 -22.68 7.66
CA GLN A 210 15.87 -22.12 8.85
C GLN A 210 14.41 -21.81 8.52
N GLU A 211 13.48 -22.44 9.23
CA GLU A 211 12.05 -22.24 9.00
C GLU A 211 11.61 -20.85 9.48
N GLY A 212 10.85 -20.15 8.64
CA GLY A 212 10.18 -18.89 9.01
C GLY A 212 8.89 -19.14 9.80
N LEU A 213 8.15 -18.07 10.07
CA LEU A 213 6.89 -18.13 10.83
C LEU A 213 5.75 -18.85 10.08
N GLY A 214 5.80 -18.91 8.74
CA GLY A 214 4.85 -19.64 7.90
C GLY A 214 3.44 -19.03 7.84
N VAL A 215 2.46 -19.79 7.34
CA VAL A 215 1.10 -19.29 7.06
C VAL A 215 0.35 -18.83 8.32
N ASN A 216 0.64 -19.45 9.47
CA ASN A 216 0.07 -19.09 10.77
C ASN A 216 1.02 -18.18 11.56
N TYR A 217 1.70 -17.25 10.88
CA TYR A 217 2.82 -16.50 11.46
C TYR A 217 2.49 -15.84 12.79
N CYS A 218 1.26 -15.37 13.00
CA CYS A 218 0.86 -14.78 14.27
C CYS A 218 0.67 -15.74 15.44
N GLU A 219 0.29 -16.98 15.19
CA GLU A 219 0.26 -18.00 16.24
C GLU A 219 1.68 -18.43 16.61
N THR A 220 2.54 -18.57 15.60
CA THR A 220 3.97 -18.86 15.77
C THR A 220 4.70 -17.72 16.49
N PHE A 221 4.41 -16.47 16.13
CA PHE A 221 5.01 -15.27 16.74
C PHE A 221 4.66 -15.16 18.23
N LYS A 222 3.36 -15.28 18.56
CA LYS A 222 2.90 -15.23 19.95
C LYS A 222 3.49 -16.36 20.79
N SER A 223 3.55 -17.58 20.25
CA SER A 223 4.11 -18.72 21.00
C SER A 223 5.62 -18.62 21.23
N LYS A 224 6.40 -18.06 20.29
CA LYS A 224 7.86 -17.91 20.44
C LYS A 224 8.28 -16.71 21.29
N PHE A 225 7.55 -15.58 21.22
CA PHE A 225 8.02 -14.31 21.76
C PHE A 225 7.18 -13.75 22.93
N LEU A 226 5.94 -14.20 23.12
CA LEU A 226 5.14 -13.82 24.31
C LEU A 226 5.22 -14.84 25.45
N ALA A 227 5.50 -16.13 25.16
CA ALA A 227 5.71 -17.13 26.21
C ALA A 227 7.02 -16.92 26.99
N THR A 228 8.03 -16.34 26.34
CA THR A 228 9.33 -16.03 26.94
C THR A 228 9.29 -14.81 27.86
N ALA A 229 8.32 -13.90 27.69
CA ALA A 229 8.13 -12.76 28.60
C ALA A 229 7.54 -13.18 29.96
N THR A 230 6.83 -14.31 30.03
CA THR A 230 6.30 -14.84 31.30
C THR A 230 7.30 -15.69 32.08
N GLU A 231 8.40 -16.14 31.46
CA GLU A 231 9.46 -16.90 32.14
C GLU A 231 10.60 -16.03 32.68
N SER A 232 10.68 -14.75 32.29
CA SER A 232 11.69 -13.81 32.80
C SER A 232 11.22 -13.01 34.04
N GLU A 233 9.99 -13.21 34.50
CA GLU A 233 9.42 -12.61 35.72
C GLU A 233 9.24 -13.60 36.90
N VAL A 234 9.90 -14.76 36.88
CA VAL A 234 9.90 -15.74 37.99
C VAL A 234 11.30 -15.98 38.53
#